data_AF-J5KH76-F1
#
_entry.id   AF-J5KH76-F1
#
_cell.length_a   1.000
_cell.length_b   1.000
_cell.length_c   1.000
_cell.angle_alpha   90.00
_cell.angle_beta   90.00
_cell.angle_gamma   90.00
#
_symmetry.space_group_name_H-M   'P 1'
#
loop_
_entity.id
_entity.type
_entity.pdbx_description
1 polymer ?
#
loop_
_entity_poly.entity_id
_entity_poly.type
_entity_poly.pdbx_seq_one_letter_code
_entity_poly.pdbx_strand_id
1 'polypeptide(L)'
;MNLKDKHKQIENLFKSIFADLPFVKISYESNLVSVIDTSKDNSDPPRVDIIEGDIYIIDFWDGYSAGDRIKEKNLEKSLKYFKKFLKKLHKQIVRFY
;
A
#
# COMPACT_ATOMS: atom_id res chain seq x y z
N MET A 1 4.06 17.59 9.08
CA MET A 1 3.04 16.62 8.62
C MET A 1 3.75 15.32 8.31
N ASN A 2 3.43 14.28 9.07
CA ASN A 2 4.04 12.94 8.96
C ASN A 2 2.97 11.89 8.58
N LEU A 3 3.35 10.62 8.45
CA LEU A 3 2.40 9.55 8.10
C LEU A 3 1.33 9.33 9.19
N LYS A 4 1.70 9.51 10.47
CA LYS A 4 0.76 9.43 11.61
C LYS A 4 -0.37 10.46 11.49
N ASP A 5 -0.07 11.69 11.09
CA ASP A 5 -1.07 12.76 10.91
C ASP A 5 -2.09 12.41 9.81
N LYS A 6 -1.71 11.53 8.88
CA LYS A 6 -2.53 11.11 7.73
C LYS A 6 -3.23 9.77 7.93
N HIS A 7 -3.11 9.15 9.11
CA HIS A 7 -3.67 7.82 9.39
C HIS A 7 -5.16 7.71 9.02
N LYS A 8 -6.01 8.65 9.47
CA LYS A 8 -7.45 8.64 9.14
C LYS A 8 -7.71 8.73 7.63
N GLN A 9 -6.93 9.54 6.92
CA GLN A 9 -7.05 9.68 5.47
C GLN A 9 -6.67 8.38 4.74
N ILE A 10 -5.60 7.72 5.20
CA ILE A 10 -5.11 6.46 4.66
C ILE A 10 -6.09 5.33 4.93
N GLU A 11 -6.63 5.24 6.15
CA GLU A 11 -7.63 4.26 6.53
C GLU A 11 -8.92 4.38 5.69
N ASN A 12 -9.40 5.61 5.48
CA ASN A 12 -10.55 5.87 4.62
C ASN A 12 -10.26 5.51 3.15
N LEU A 13 -9.05 5.81 2.67
CA LEU A 13 -8.63 5.42 1.34
C LEU A 13 -8.61 3.90 1.18
N PHE A 14 -8.03 3.18 2.14
CA PHE A 14 -8.00 1.73 2.18
C PHE A 14 -9.42 1.15 2.12
N LYS A 15 -10.32 1.58 3.01
CA LYS A 15 -11.73 1.16 3.01
C LYS A 15 -12.41 1.45 1.68
N SER A 16 -12.17 2.61 1.07
CA SER A 16 -12.79 2.97 -0.21
C SER A 16 -12.35 2.09 -1.40
N ILE A 17 -11.21 1.41 -1.28
CA ILE A 17 -10.66 0.57 -2.36
C ILE A 17 -10.91 -0.92 -2.09
N PHE A 18 -10.82 -1.36 -0.83
CA PHE A 18 -10.77 -2.78 -0.47
C PHE A 18 -11.94 -3.26 0.41
N ALA A 19 -13.00 -2.46 0.58
CA ALA A 19 -14.16 -2.84 1.42
C ALA A 19 -14.72 -4.24 1.09
N ASP A 20 -14.73 -4.62 -0.18
CA ASP A 20 -15.29 -5.90 -0.65
C ASP A 20 -14.25 -7.04 -0.66
N LEU A 21 -13.01 -6.80 -0.21
CA LEU A 21 -11.90 -7.75 -0.24
C LEU A 21 -11.41 -8.04 1.19
N PRO A 22 -12.07 -8.94 1.94
CA PRO A 22 -11.81 -9.17 3.38
C PRO A 22 -10.43 -9.76 3.67
N PHE A 23 -9.79 -10.33 2.65
CA PHE A 23 -8.45 -10.91 2.72
C PHE A 23 -7.34 -9.89 2.46
N VAL A 24 -7.67 -8.64 2.09
CA VAL A 24 -6.67 -7.56 2.03
C VAL A 24 -6.65 -6.86 3.37
N LYS A 25 -5.45 -6.72 3.95
CA LYS A 25 -5.28 -6.11 5.27
C LYS A 25 -4.39 -4.88 5.18
N ILE A 26 -4.64 -3.93 6.07
CA ILE A 26 -3.76 -2.79 6.29
C ILE A 26 -3.09 -2.93 7.65
N SER A 27 -1.80 -2.60 7.72
CA SER A 27 -1.01 -2.58 8.95
C SER A 27 -0.28 -1.24 9.08
N TYR A 28 -0.06 -0.85 10.33
CA TYR A 28 0.55 0.41 10.70
C TYR A 28 1.69 0.14 11.67
N GLU A 29 2.88 0.59 11.31
CA GLU A 29 4.05 0.62 12.17
C GLU A 29 4.51 2.08 12.36
N SER A 30 5.55 2.29 13.17
CA SER A 30 5.97 3.64 13.57
C SER A 30 6.27 4.58 12.40
N ASN A 31 6.79 4.04 11.30
CA ASN A 31 7.17 4.78 10.09
C ASN A 31 6.69 4.07 8.80
N LEU A 32 5.81 3.08 8.88
CA LEU A 32 5.39 2.27 7.73
C LEU A 32 3.87 2.10 7.75
N VAL A 33 3.28 2.18 6.57
CA VAL A 33 1.95 1.63 6.30
C VAL A 33 2.09 0.60 5.20
N SER A 34 1.57 -0.61 5.44
CA SER A 34 1.57 -1.71 4.48
C SER A 34 0.14 -2.17 4.22
N VAL A 35 -0.21 -2.38 2.94
CA VAL A 35 -1.44 -3.02 2.50
C VAL A 35 -1.09 -4.31 1.79
N ILE A 36 -1.56 -5.44 2.31
CA ILE A 36 -1.10 -6.79 1.95
C ILE A 36 -2.28 -7.70 1.58
N ASP A 37 -2.13 -8.47 0.52
CA ASP A 37 -3.06 -9.52 0.13
C ASP A 37 -2.77 -10.82 0.91
N THR A 38 -3.70 -11.26 1.74
CA THR A 38 -3.56 -12.48 2.56
C THR A 38 -4.44 -13.64 2.07
N SER A 39 -4.94 -13.55 0.84
CA SER A 39 -5.85 -14.53 0.25
C SER A 39 -5.21 -15.89 -0.07
N LYS A 40 -3.89 -15.92 -0.25
CA LYS A 40 -3.10 -17.12 -0.49
C LYS A 40 -2.07 -17.29 0.63
N ASP A 41 -1.78 -18.53 0.98
CA ASP A 41 -0.64 -18.89 1.82
C ASP A 41 0.64 -18.75 0.99
N ASN A 42 1.07 -17.50 0.83
CA ASN A 42 2.27 -17.11 0.10
C ASN A 42 3.26 -16.51 1.10
N SER A 43 4.51 -17.00 1.08
CA SER A 43 5.59 -16.46 1.93
C SER A 43 5.94 -15.01 1.58
N ASP A 44 5.61 -14.54 0.37
CA ASP A 44 5.88 -13.17 -0.07
C ASP A 44 4.70 -12.60 -0.88
N PRO A 45 3.58 -12.27 -0.22
CA PRO A 45 2.36 -11.89 -0.88
C PRO A 45 2.43 -10.50 -1.53
N PRO A 46 1.59 -10.24 -2.55
CA PRO A 46 1.45 -8.92 -3.14
C PRO A 46 1.11 -7.87 -2.07
N ARG A 47 1.83 -6.75 -2.09
CA ARG A 47 1.65 -5.67 -1.13
C ARG A 47 2.03 -4.30 -1.67
N VAL A 48 1.57 -3.27 -0.96
CA VAL A 48 1.95 -1.88 -1.20
C VAL A 48 2.37 -1.25 0.11
N ASP A 49 3.56 -0.68 0.13
CA ASP A 49 4.16 -0.07 1.31
C ASP A 49 4.38 1.43 1.08
N ILE A 50 4.18 2.23 2.12
CA ILE A 50 4.68 3.60 2.20
C ILE A 50 5.48 3.77 3.49
N ILE A 51 6.76 4.09 3.34
CA ILE A 51 7.74 4.18 4.42
C ILE A 51 8.16 5.64 4.58
N GLU A 52 8.07 6.16 5.80
CA GLU A 52 8.56 7.46 6.23
C GLU A 52 10.05 7.38 6.62
N GLY A 53 10.81 8.37 6.17
CA GLY A 53 12.22 8.61 6.47
C GLY A 53 12.62 10.00 5.98
N ASP A 54 13.90 10.22 5.68
CA ASP A 54 14.37 11.49 5.06
C ASP A 54 13.64 11.81 3.75
N ILE A 55 13.20 10.75 3.06
CA ILE A 55 12.28 10.78 1.93
C ILE A 55 11.25 9.67 2.14
N TYR A 56 10.07 9.80 1.53
CA TYR A 56 9.10 8.73 1.50
C TYR A 56 9.47 7.74 0.42
N ILE A 57 9.37 6.45 0.75
CA ILE A 57 9.51 5.34 -0.18
C ILE A 57 8.13 4.73 -0.36
N ILE A 58 7.70 4.58 -1.61
CA ILE A 58 6.45 3.90 -1.96
C ILE A 58 6.84 2.68 -2.77
N ASP A 59 6.60 1.49 -2.23
CA ASP A 59 6.90 0.23 -2.87
C ASP A 59 5.61 -0.48 -3.26
N PHE A 60 5.63 -1.07 -4.45
CA PHE A 60 4.64 -2.04 -4.91
C PHE A 60 5.37 -3.34 -5.14
N TRP A 61 4.94 -4.40 -4.46
CA TRP A 61 5.43 -5.76 -4.65
C TRP A 61 4.30 -6.61 -5.21
N ASP A 62 4.56 -7.29 -6.33
CA ASP A 62 3.54 -8.06 -7.05
C ASP A 62 3.44 -9.53 -6.64
N GLY A 63 4.30 -9.98 -5.71
CA GLY A 63 4.37 -11.36 -5.24
C GLY A 63 5.21 -12.30 -6.11
N TYR A 64 5.91 -11.77 -7.13
CA TYR A 64 6.73 -12.58 -8.04
C TYR A 64 8.15 -12.01 -8.20
N SER A 65 8.32 -11.01 -9.07
CA SER A 65 9.65 -10.61 -9.56
C SER A 65 9.76 -9.12 -9.87
N ALA A 66 8.64 -8.40 -10.00
CA ALA A 66 8.61 -7.02 -10.43
C ALA A 66 8.07 -6.12 -9.31
N GLY A 67 9.00 -5.50 -8.59
CA GLY A 67 8.68 -4.43 -7.66
C GLY A 67 8.80 -3.05 -8.32
N ASP A 68 7.78 -2.20 -8.18
CA ASP A 68 7.92 -0.78 -8.52
C ASP A 68 8.27 0.00 -7.25
N ARG A 69 9.33 0.82 -7.28
CA ARG A 69 9.73 1.69 -6.17
C ARG A 69 9.73 3.14 -6.59
N ILE A 70 9.08 4.00 -5.79
CA ILE A 70 9.08 5.45 -5.96
C ILE A 70 9.70 6.09 -4.73
N LYS A 71 10.55 7.10 -4.96
CA LYS A 71 11.15 7.94 -3.93
C LYS A 71 10.62 9.37 -4.09
N GLU A 72 10.00 9.92 -3.05
CA GLU A 72 9.37 11.24 -3.09
C GLU A 72 9.55 11.96 -1.75
N LYS A 73 9.89 13.25 -1.78
CA LYS A 73 10.10 14.06 -0.57
C LYS A 73 8.81 14.62 -0.01
N ASN A 74 7.84 14.91 -0.88
CA ASN A 74 6.59 15.53 -0.50
C ASN A 74 5.52 14.49 -0.14
N LEU A 75 5.06 14.50 1.12
CA LEU A 75 4.04 13.56 1.62
C LEU A 75 2.78 13.51 0.75
N GLU A 76 2.26 14.65 0.27
CA GLU A 76 1.04 14.65 -0.53
C GLU A 76 1.23 13.98 -1.90
N LYS A 77 2.39 14.18 -2.53
CA LYS A 77 2.77 13.45 -3.75
C LYS A 77 2.96 11.97 -3.45
N SER A 78 3.60 11.62 -2.34
CA SER A 78 3.77 10.23 -1.89
C SER A 78 2.43 9.52 -1.73
N LEU A 79 1.44 10.19 -1.12
CA LEU A 79 0.09 9.65 -0.97
C LEU A 79 -0.65 9.48 -2.31
N LYS A 80 -0.38 10.33 -3.31
CA LYS A 80 -0.90 10.14 -4.68
C LYS A 80 -0.31 8.89 -5.34
N TYR A 81 0.99 8.66 -5.17
CA TYR A 81 1.63 7.43 -5.67
C TYR A 81 1.16 6.19 -4.93
N PHE A 82 1.07 6.25 -3.61
CA PHE A 82 0.52 5.18 -2.78
C PHE A 82 -0.89 4.81 -3.24
N LYS A 83 -1.79 5.79 -3.41
CA LYS A 83 -3.14 5.56 -3.97
C LYS A 83 -3.10 4.88 -5.34
N LYS A 84 -2.16 5.26 -6.21
CA LYS A 84 -2.02 4.65 -7.55
C LYS A 84 -1.62 3.17 -7.42
N PHE A 85 -0.70 2.85 -6.53
CA PHE A 85 -0.27 1.48 -6.27
C PHE A 85 -1.35 0.64 -5.58
N LEU A 86 -2.11 1.18 -4.63
CA LEU A 86 -3.27 0.49 -4.06
C LEU A 86 -4.29 0.10 -5.14
N LYS A 87 -4.59 1.01 -6.07
CA LYS A 87 -5.47 0.69 -7.21
C LYS A 87 -4.87 -0.38 -8.14
N LYS A 88 -3.53 -0.40 -8.30
CA LYS A 88 -2.82 -1.42 -9.07
C LYS A 88 -2.96 -2.79 -8.38
N LEU A 89 -2.74 -2.85 -7.07
CA LEU A 89 -2.90 -4.05 -6.26
C LEU A 89 -4.35 -4.58 -6.35
N HIS A 90 -5.35 -3.74 -6.13
CA HIS A 90 -6.76 -4.13 -6.26
C HIS A 90 -7.06 -4.75 -7.63
N LYS A 91 -6.60 -4.12 -8.72
CA LYS A 91 -6.78 -4.66 -10.08
C LYS A 91 -6.08 -6.01 -10.29
N GLN A 92 -4.91 -6.21 -9.69
CA GLN A 92 -4.20 -7.48 -9.77
C GLN A 92 -5.01 -8.56 -9.05
N ILE A 93 -5.44 -8.29 -7.82
CA ILE A 93 -6.24 -9.21 -7.01
C ILE A 93 -7.51 -9.63 -7.75
N VAL A 94 -8.34 -8.66 -8.16
CA VAL A 94 -9.63 -8.92 -8.84
C VAL A 94 -9.47 -9.57 -10.21
N ARG A 95 -8.29 -9.50 -10.83
CA ARG A 95 -8.02 -10.21 -12.09
C ARG A 95 -7.70 -11.68 -11.87
N PHE A 96 -7.13 -12.04 -10.72
CA PHE A 96 -6.64 -13.38 -10.42
C PHE A 96 -7.50 -14.11 -9.36
N TYR A 97 -8.57 -13.47 -8.89
CA TYR A 97 -9.67 -14.01 -8.08
C TYR A 97 -10.98 -13.87 -8.84
#